data_AF-A0A2T7NF52-F1
#
_entry.id   AF-A0A2T7NF52-F1
#
_cell.length_a   1.000
_cell.length_b   1.000
_cell.length_c   1.000
_cell.angle_alpha   90.00
_cell.angle_beta   90.00
_cell.angle_gamma   90.00
#
_symmetry.space_group_name_H-M   'P 1'
#
loop_
_entity.id
_entity.type
_entity.pdbx_description
1 polymer ?
#
loop_
_entity_poly.entity_id
_entity_poly.type
_entity_poly.pdbx_seq_one_letter_code
_entity_poly.pdbx_strand_id
1 'polypeptide(L)'
;MMDGDLVDRIVKFTSQASGRDKLFRLVQYCSKFAWWYLTRANVADDLVDKLKKLSSSLSTARKFLRLGKSLDFVHSALRSLHISDDVLRWTITISKLNQAMYLMFDHIVLAGRIGIAKVDGEKWNRLSAQFWIVTLILGITRDIYEIYSMLARDFRARNAKLAQLNIVMEKKATAEFMSEIQPAAIDLNICIDPRSLEEVTAPIKTMKSAMMLKADVNVTAPMLTEIFRQVWESGQLPDAWKTGLIFKLSKKGDLGDCNNWRDNQWFSGPEFREYREYGLQPNPLPLNLDAVMDSATVTKRSGAFIKYTSWSQKPDKLSC
;
A
#
# COMPACT_ATOMS: atom_id res chain seq x y z
N MET A 1 28.38 5.68 -46.83
CA MET A 1 28.77 6.98 -46.25
C MET A 1 28.38 6.89 -44.78
N MET A 2 29.33 6.75 -43.86
CA MET A 2 28.99 6.75 -42.43
C MET A 2 28.49 8.16 -42.07
N ASP A 3 27.31 8.28 -41.47
CA ASP A 3 26.76 9.55 -41.02
C ASP A 3 27.77 10.28 -40.12
N GLY A 4 28.01 11.56 -40.37
CA GLY A 4 28.96 12.39 -39.60
C GLY A 4 28.66 12.34 -38.09
N ASP A 5 27.37 12.29 -37.73
CA ASP A 5 26.89 12.13 -36.36
C ASP A 5 27.38 10.83 -35.68
N LEU A 6 27.52 9.75 -36.43
CA LEU A 6 28.01 8.47 -35.91
C LEU A 6 29.51 8.55 -35.64
N VAL A 7 30.26 9.19 -36.54
CA VAL A 7 31.70 9.41 -36.36
C VAL A 7 31.96 10.27 -35.13
N ASP A 8 31.23 11.36 -34.94
CA ASP A 8 31.37 12.24 -33.78
C ASP A 8 31.03 11.52 -32.47
N ARG A 9 29.99 10.67 -32.46
CA ARG A 9 29.66 9.83 -31.30
C ARG A 9 30.77 8.83 -30.99
N ILE A 10 31.37 8.21 -31.99
CA ILE A 10 32.50 7.27 -31.82
C ILE A 10 33.74 8.00 -31.29
N VAL A 11 34.04 9.19 -31.81
CA VAL A 11 35.17 10.01 -31.34
C VAL A 11 34.95 10.42 -29.88
N LYS A 12 33.74 10.90 -29.53
CA LYS A 12 33.38 11.25 -28.15
C LYS A 12 33.40 10.05 -27.21
N PHE A 13 33.03 8.86 -27.70
CA PHE A 13 33.12 7.63 -26.92
C PHE A 13 34.58 7.22 -26.68
N THR A 14 35.43 7.32 -27.70
CA THR A 14 36.84 6.92 -27.65
C THR A 14 37.70 7.91 -26.87
N SER A 15 37.32 9.18 -26.78
CA SER A 15 38.01 10.17 -25.93
C SER A 15 37.83 9.87 -24.43
N GLN A 16 36.68 9.30 -24.05
CA GLN A 16 36.42 8.92 -22.66
C GLN A 16 37.26 7.70 -22.25
N ALA A 17 37.94 7.79 -21.09
CA ALA A 17 38.69 6.65 -20.53
C ALA A 17 37.80 5.41 -20.30
N SER A 18 36.53 5.62 -19.92
CA SER A 18 35.54 4.56 -19.77
C SER A 18 35.16 3.89 -21.09
N GLY A 19 35.08 4.65 -22.19
CA GLY A 19 34.82 4.10 -23.52
C GLY A 19 36.01 3.27 -24.02
N ARG A 20 37.24 3.75 -23.80
CA ARG A 20 38.47 2.98 -24.09
C ARG A 20 38.54 1.65 -23.33
N ASP A 21 38.20 1.61 -22.03
CA ASP A 21 38.15 0.34 -21.28
C ASP A 21 37.14 -0.65 -21.90
N LYS A 22 35.97 -0.17 -22.32
CA LYS A 22 34.95 -0.99 -22.99
C LYS A 22 35.44 -1.52 -24.35
N LEU A 23 36.12 -0.69 -25.15
CA LEU A 23 36.73 -1.12 -26.41
C LEU A 23 37.81 -2.18 -26.19
N PHE A 24 38.74 -1.95 -25.26
CA PHE A 24 39.76 -2.94 -24.94
C PHE A 24 39.18 -4.24 -24.39
N ARG A 25 38.06 -4.17 -23.67
CA ARG A 25 37.32 -5.35 -23.21
C ARG A 25 36.70 -6.11 -24.39
N LEU A 26 36.10 -5.41 -25.35
CA LEU A 26 35.57 -6.02 -26.58
C LEU A 26 36.68 -6.73 -27.34
N VAL A 27 37.79 -6.03 -27.64
CA VAL A 27 38.94 -6.63 -28.34
C VAL A 27 39.50 -7.81 -27.56
N GLN A 28 39.62 -7.72 -26.23
CA GLN A 28 40.06 -8.85 -25.43
C GLN A 28 39.15 -10.07 -25.57
N TYR A 29 37.82 -9.90 -25.50
CA TYR A 29 36.90 -11.02 -25.64
C TYR A 29 36.87 -11.56 -27.08
N CYS A 30 37.01 -10.70 -28.09
CA CYS A 30 37.17 -11.11 -29.48
C CYS A 30 38.46 -11.92 -29.69
N SER A 31 39.60 -11.47 -29.14
CA SER A 31 40.84 -12.26 -29.14
C SER A 31 40.66 -13.59 -28.42
N LYS A 32 39.90 -13.61 -27.31
CA LYS A 32 39.59 -14.83 -26.56
C LYS A 32 38.79 -15.84 -27.37
N PHE A 33 37.76 -15.35 -28.05
CA PHE A 33 36.94 -16.14 -28.94
C PHE A 33 37.75 -16.64 -30.13
N ALA A 34 38.58 -15.79 -30.73
CA ALA A 34 39.43 -16.15 -31.87
C ALA A 34 40.42 -17.26 -31.52
N TRP A 35 41.13 -17.18 -30.39
CA TRP A 35 42.06 -18.26 -30.02
C TRP A 35 41.31 -19.54 -29.64
N TRP A 36 40.16 -19.46 -28.96
CA TRP A 36 39.32 -20.63 -28.69
C TRP A 36 38.86 -21.33 -29.98
N TYR A 37 38.44 -20.55 -30.99
CA TYR A 37 38.02 -21.08 -32.29
C TYR A 37 39.20 -21.71 -33.05
N LEU A 38 40.34 -21.03 -33.12
CA LEU A 38 41.55 -21.51 -33.80
C LEU A 38 42.12 -22.78 -33.14
N THR A 39 42.04 -22.89 -31.82
CA THR A 39 42.43 -24.11 -31.09
C THR A 39 41.53 -25.30 -31.45
N ARG A 40 40.23 -25.08 -31.70
CA ARG A 40 39.33 -26.15 -32.17
C ARG A 40 39.58 -26.53 -33.62
N ALA A 41 39.99 -25.58 -34.45
CA ALA A 41 40.30 -25.82 -35.86
C ALA A 41 41.69 -26.49 -36.06
N ASN A 42 42.56 -26.49 -35.05
CA ASN A 42 43.91 -27.07 -35.09
C ASN A 42 44.81 -26.53 -36.23
N VAL A 43 44.63 -25.27 -36.62
CA VAL A 43 45.27 -24.68 -37.81
C VAL A 43 46.53 -23.87 -37.51
N ALA A 44 46.61 -23.19 -36.35
CA ALA A 44 47.68 -22.19 -36.13
C ALA A 44 48.01 -21.95 -34.65
N ASP A 45 48.84 -22.81 -34.06
CA ASP A 45 49.28 -22.69 -32.66
C ASP A 45 50.06 -21.39 -32.37
N ASP A 46 50.91 -20.93 -33.30
CA ASP A 46 51.62 -19.65 -33.17
C ASP A 46 50.65 -18.46 -33.09
N LEU A 47 49.58 -18.48 -33.89
CA LEU A 47 48.56 -17.44 -33.86
C LEU A 47 47.76 -17.47 -32.54
N VAL A 48 47.46 -18.66 -32.03
CA VAL A 48 46.82 -18.85 -30.72
C VAL A 48 47.66 -18.20 -29.61
N ASP A 49 48.97 -18.40 -29.61
CA ASP A 49 49.85 -17.82 -28.59
C ASP A 49 50.01 -16.31 -28.73
N LYS A 50 50.07 -15.78 -29.95
CA LYS A 50 50.02 -14.33 -30.21
C LYS A 50 48.72 -13.72 -29.67
N LEU A 51 47.57 -14.36 -29.90
CA LEU A 51 46.26 -13.90 -29.41
C LEU A 51 46.15 -13.97 -27.88
N LYS A 52 46.71 -15.01 -27.24
CA LYS A 52 46.78 -15.10 -25.77
C LYS A 52 47.62 -13.96 -25.19
N LYS A 53 48.80 -13.69 -25.78
CA LYS A 53 49.68 -12.56 -25.39
C LYS A 53 48.95 -11.23 -25.54
N LEU A 54 48.28 -11.00 -26.67
CA LEU A 54 47.49 -9.79 -26.92
C LEU A 54 46.38 -9.61 -25.87
N SER A 55 45.60 -10.65 -25.60
CA SER A 55 44.54 -10.63 -24.58
C SER A 55 45.10 -10.34 -23.17
N SER A 56 46.30 -10.85 -22.85
CA SER A 56 46.98 -10.57 -21.58
C SER A 56 47.42 -9.11 -21.49
N SER A 57 48.07 -8.58 -22.53
CA SER A 57 48.50 -7.17 -22.62
C SER A 57 47.33 -6.20 -22.52
N LEU A 58 46.22 -6.46 -23.24
CA LEU A 58 44.99 -5.68 -23.12
C LEU A 58 44.37 -5.76 -21.72
N SER A 59 44.55 -6.89 -21.03
CA SER A 59 44.11 -7.02 -19.63
C SER A 59 44.84 -6.04 -18.72
N THR A 60 46.17 -5.96 -18.85
CA THR A 60 47.02 -5.05 -18.09
C THR A 60 46.74 -3.59 -18.46
N ALA A 61 46.63 -3.27 -19.76
CA ALA A 61 46.28 -1.93 -20.22
C ALA A 61 44.95 -1.42 -19.61
N ARG A 62 43.93 -2.29 -19.50
CA ARG A 62 42.67 -1.93 -18.83
C ARG A 62 42.81 -1.68 -17.34
N LYS A 63 43.66 -2.44 -16.65
CA LYS A 63 43.94 -2.17 -15.22
C LYS A 63 44.58 -0.80 -15.05
N PHE A 64 45.47 -0.40 -15.96
CA PHE A 64 46.03 0.95 -16.00
C PHE A 64 44.96 2.02 -16.28
N LEU A 65 44.08 1.82 -17.26
CA LEU A 65 42.98 2.76 -17.54
C LEU A 65 42.00 2.92 -16.37
N ARG A 66 41.99 1.98 -15.41
CA ARG A 66 41.20 2.05 -14.19
C ARG A 66 41.93 2.75 -13.04
N LEU A 67 43.23 3.02 -13.15
CA LEU A 67 43.93 3.88 -12.20
C LEU A 67 43.26 5.26 -12.19
N GLY A 68 43.03 5.81 -11.01
CA GLY A 68 42.27 7.05 -10.82
C GLY A 68 40.78 6.85 -10.59
N LYS A 69 40.16 5.73 -11.03
CA LYS A 69 38.74 5.48 -10.72
C LYS A 69 38.49 5.26 -9.23
N SER A 70 39.47 4.74 -8.48
CA SER A 70 39.38 4.64 -7.02
C SER A 70 39.11 6.00 -6.37
N LEU A 71 39.76 7.07 -6.85
CA LEU A 71 39.53 8.44 -6.38
C LEU A 71 38.14 8.96 -6.77
N ASP A 72 37.66 8.64 -7.97
CA ASP A 72 36.29 8.98 -8.37
C ASP A 72 35.25 8.35 -7.44
N PHE A 73 35.48 7.10 -6.98
CA PHE A 73 34.61 6.42 -6.03
C PHE A 73 34.66 7.02 -4.65
N VAL A 74 35.85 7.39 -4.15
CA VAL A 74 36.00 8.11 -2.87
C VAL A 74 35.29 9.46 -2.94
N HIS A 75 35.49 10.24 -3.99
CA HIS A 75 34.80 11.52 -4.19
C HIS A 75 33.28 11.34 -4.32
N SER A 76 32.83 10.27 -4.97
CA SER A 76 31.40 9.92 -5.05
C SER A 76 30.83 9.53 -3.68
N ALA A 77 31.61 8.84 -2.84
CA ALA A 77 31.23 8.49 -1.46
C ALA A 77 31.12 9.74 -0.57
N LEU A 78 32.00 10.73 -0.75
CA LEU A 78 31.91 12.00 -0.03
C LEU A 78 30.65 12.78 -0.42
N ARG A 79 30.29 12.78 -1.72
CA ARG A 79 29.05 13.42 -2.19
C ARG A 79 27.79 12.72 -1.70
N SER A 80 27.81 11.39 -1.54
CA SER A 80 26.63 10.67 -1.03
C SER A 80 26.30 10.99 0.43
N LEU A 81 27.23 11.57 1.20
CA LEU A 81 26.96 12.01 2.58
C LEU A 81 25.91 13.13 2.67
N HIS A 82 25.69 13.89 1.60
CA HIS A 82 24.71 14.97 1.56
C HIS A 82 23.28 14.49 1.24
N ILE A 83 23.06 13.19 1.06
CA ILE A 83 21.72 12.63 0.80
C ILE A 83 20.92 12.61 2.11
N SER A 84 19.68 13.10 2.05
CA SER A 84 18.80 13.28 3.22
C SER A 84 18.24 11.96 3.78
N ASP A 85 18.10 10.92 2.94
CA ASP A 85 17.61 9.61 3.36
C ASP A 85 18.75 8.82 4.02
N ASP A 86 18.60 8.49 5.30
CA ASP A 86 19.63 7.84 6.11
C ASP A 86 19.99 6.44 5.60
N VAL A 87 19.00 5.63 5.22
CA VAL A 87 19.24 4.25 4.74
C VAL A 87 19.95 4.31 3.40
N LEU A 88 19.45 5.14 2.49
CA LEU A 88 20.03 5.31 1.17
C LEU A 88 21.45 5.90 1.24
N ARG A 89 21.68 6.89 2.14
CA ARG A 89 22.99 7.50 2.37
C ARG A 89 24.00 6.46 2.80
N TRP A 90 23.70 5.65 3.81
CA TRP A 90 24.64 4.66 4.32
C TRP A 90 24.90 3.56 3.29
N THR A 91 23.86 3.02 2.64
CA THR A 91 24.02 1.98 1.63
C THR A 91 24.86 2.45 0.44
N ILE A 92 24.61 3.66 -0.07
CA ILE A 92 25.39 4.22 -1.19
C ILE A 92 26.84 4.49 -0.75
N THR A 93 27.04 5.12 0.41
CA THR A 93 28.38 5.50 0.88
C THR A 93 29.25 4.26 1.09
N ILE A 94 28.72 3.24 1.78
CA ILE A 94 29.43 1.97 2.00
C ILE A 94 29.70 1.25 0.67
N SER A 95 28.73 1.22 -0.26
CA SER A 95 28.91 0.62 -1.58
C SER A 95 30.00 1.32 -2.40
N LYS A 96 30.07 2.66 -2.38
CA LYS A 96 31.10 3.42 -3.08
C LYS A 96 32.48 3.27 -2.44
N LEU A 97 32.55 3.25 -1.11
CA LEU A 97 33.80 2.98 -0.40
C LEU A 97 34.32 1.57 -0.67
N ASN A 98 33.41 0.59 -0.71
CA ASN A 98 33.75 -0.78 -1.04
C ASN A 98 34.27 -0.92 -2.48
N GLN A 99 33.68 -0.21 -3.44
CA GLN A 99 34.19 -0.10 -4.81
C GLN A 99 35.60 0.51 -4.85
N ALA A 100 35.85 1.55 -4.05
CA ALA A 100 37.18 2.15 -3.94
C ALA A 100 38.21 1.15 -3.39
N MET A 101 37.87 0.39 -2.34
CA MET A 101 38.76 -0.64 -1.77
C MET A 101 39.05 -1.77 -2.77
N TYR A 102 38.02 -2.25 -3.48
CA TYR A 102 38.18 -3.23 -4.56
C TYR A 102 39.22 -2.78 -5.60
N LEU A 103 39.11 -1.53 -6.06
CA LEU A 103 40.04 -0.94 -7.04
C LEU A 103 41.44 -0.73 -6.47
N MET A 104 41.56 -0.35 -5.20
CA MET A 104 42.86 -0.26 -4.51
C MET A 104 43.58 -1.60 -4.50
N PHE A 105 42.89 -2.70 -4.19
CA PHE A 105 43.49 -4.04 -4.27
C PHE A 105 43.84 -4.46 -5.71
N ASP A 106 43.05 -4.04 -6.72
CA ASP A 106 43.41 -4.26 -8.13
C ASP A 106 44.71 -3.52 -8.51
N HIS A 107 44.97 -2.34 -7.92
CA HIS A 107 46.22 -1.61 -8.09
C HIS A 107 47.42 -2.32 -7.45
N ILE A 108 47.24 -2.95 -6.28
CA ILE A 108 48.28 -3.79 -5.66
C ILE A 108 48.60 -5.00 -6.54
N VAL A 109 47.58 -5.66 -7.10
CA VAL A 109 47.77 -6.77 -8.07
C VAL A 109 48.47 -6.28 -9.34
N LEU A 110 48.17 -5.06 -9.80
CA LEU A 110 48.85 -4.45 -10.95
C LEU A 110 50.33 -4.19 -10.64
N ALA A 111 50.66 -3.65 -9.47
CA ALA A 111 52.03 -3.42 -9.03
C ALA A 111 52.85 -4.73 -8.99
N GLY A 112 52.22 -5.82 -8.54
CA GLY A 112 52.82 -7.16 -8.60
C GLY A 112 53.10 -7.65 -10.03
N ARG A 113 52.21 -7.35 -10.99
CA ARG A 113 52.41 -7.73 -12.41
C ARG A 113 53.50 -6.93 -13.12
N ILE A 114 53.69 -5.67 -12.74
CA ILE A 114 54.75 -4.81 -13.30
C ILE A 114 56.11 -5.16 -12.67
N GLY A 115 56.13 -5.93 -11.57
CA GLY A 115 57.35 -6.33 -10.86
C GLY A 115 57.83 -5.29 -9.84
N ILE A 116 57.01 -4.29 -9.51
CA ILE A 116 57.34 -3.25 -8.51
C ILE A 116 57.34 -3.83 -7.09
N ALA A 117 56.51 -4.82 -6.82
CA ALA A 117 56.39 -5.44 -5.50
C ALA A 117 56.24 -6.97 -5.62
N LYS A 118 56.94 -7.72 -4.75
CA LYS A 118 56.68 -9.16 -4.57
C LYS A 118 55.35 -9.31 -3.84
N VAL A 119 54.29 -9.54 -4.60
CA VAL A 119 52.92 -9.58 -4.12
C VAL A 119 52.29 -10.92 -4.51
N ASP A 120 51.71 -11.61 -3.54
CA ASP A 120 50.91 -12.82 -3.77
C ASP A 120 49.62 -12.47 -4.52
N GLY A 121 49.67 -12.45 -5.85
CA GLY A 121 48.55 -12.04 -6.69
C GLY A 121 47.25 -12.79 -6.40
N GLU A 122 47.33 -14.06 -5.97
CA GLU A 122 46.17 -14.88 -5.63
C GLU A 122 45.44 -14.39 -4.38
N LYS A 123 46.18 -14.06 -3.29
CA LYS A 123 45.59 -13.56 -2.03
C LYS A 123 44.86 -12.25 -2.25
N TRP A 124 45.50 -11.30 -2.94
CA TRP A 124 44.92 -9.99 -3.22
C TRP A 124 43.76 -10.05 -4.22
N ASN A 125 43.82 -10.95 -5.20
CA ASN A 125 42.71 -11.18 -6.11
C ASN A 125 41.50 -11.79 -5.38
N ARG A 126 41.71 -12.72 -4.44
CA ARG A 126 40.64 -13.29 -3.61
C ARG A 126 39.99 -12.22 -2.72
N LEU A 127 40.79 -11.38 -2.06
CA LEU A 127 40.29 -10.29 -1.23
C LEU A 127 39.50 -9.27 -2.07
N SER A 128 40.05 -8.87 -3.22
CA SER A 128 39.37 -8.01 -4.19
C SER A 128 38.02 -8.60 -4.62
N ALA A 129 37.96 -9.90 -4.94
CA ALA A 129 36.73 -10.58 -5.30
C ALA A 129 35.68 -10.57 -4.16
N GLN A 130 36.08 -10.73 -2.90
CA GLN A 130 35.17 -10.66 -1.75
C GLN A 130 34.53 -9.27 -1.62
N PHE A 131 35.34 -8.20 -1.67
CA PHE A 131 34.82 -6.83 -1.63
C PHE A 131 33.93 -6.51 -2.84
N TRP A 132 34.26 -7.05 -4.02
CA TRP A 132 33.41 -6.92 -5.19
C TRP A 132 32.03 -7.57 -5.00
N ILE A 133 31.96 -8.77 -4.41
CA ILE A 133 30.68 -9.43 -4.11
C ILE A 133 29.85 -8.62 -3.11
N VAL A 134 30.47 -8.10 -2.05
CA VAL A 134 29.78 -7.24 -1.08
C VAL A 134 29.21 -5.99 -1.76
N THR A 135 29.92 -5.42 -2.75
CA THR A 135 29.42 -4.28 -3.54
C THR A 135 28.16 -4.65 -4.31
N LEU A 136 28.15 -5.84 -4.93
CA LEU A 136 26.99 -6.33 -5.67
C LEU A 136 25.78 -6.53 -4.76
N ILE A 137 25.98 -7.14 -3.58
CA ILE A 137 24.90 -7.35 -2.61
C ILE A 137 24.31 -6.00 -2.18
N LEU A 138 25.15 -5.04 -1.79
CA LEU A 138 24.70 -3.69 -1.41
C LEU A 138 24.01 -2.96 -2.57
N GLY A 139 24.47 -3.17 -3.81
CA GLY A 139 23.84 -2.64 -5.02
C GLY A 139 22.42 -3.19 -5.19
N ILE A 140 22.25 -4.51 -5.08
CA ILE A 140 20.94 -5.17 -5.19
C ILE A 140 20.02 -4.72 -4.05
N THR A 141 20.51 -4.67 -2.81
CA THR A 141 19.73 -4.18 -1.66
C THR A 141 19.24 -2.76 -1.87
N ARG A 142 20.11 -1.87 -2.38
CA ARG A 142 19.72 -0.50 -2.74
C ARG A 142 18.66 -0.48 -3.83
N ASP A 143 18.84 -1.26 -4.90
CA ASP A 143 17.91 -1.28 -6.03
C ASP A 143 16.52 -1.76 -5.58
N ILE A 144 16.47 -2.80 -4.73
CA ILE A 144 15.22 -3.28 -4.12
C ILE A 144 14.59 -2.20 -3.23
N TYR A 145 15.39 -1.52 -2.40
CA TYR A 145 14.90 -0.44 -1.54
C TYR A 145 14.33 0.72 -2.36
N GLU A 146 15.04 1.17 -3.39
CA GLU A 146 14.59 2.23 -4.29
C GLU A 146 13.29 1.82 -4.99
N ILE A 147 13.21 0.60 -5.54
CA ILE A 147 12.00 0.08 -6.19
C ILE A 147 10.82 0.02 -5.20
N TYR A 148 11.03 -0.49 -3.99
CA TYR A 148 9.99 -0.55 -2.96
C TYR A 148 9.52 0.85 -2.57
N SER A 149 10.45 1.78 -2.36
CA SER A 149 10.14 3.17 -2.00
C SER A 149 9.35 3.88 -3.09
N MET A 150 9.71 3.67 -4.36
CA MET A 150 8.99 4.22 -5.52
C MET A 150 7.59 3.63 -5.62
N LEU A 151 7.44 2.31 -5.48
CA LEU A 151 6.15 1.64 -5.53
C LEU A 151 5.21 2.09 -4.41
N ALA A 152 5.74 2.22 -3.19
CA ALA A 152 4.96 2.69 -2.04
C ALA A 152 4.47 4.13 -2.22
N ARG A 153 5.29 5.00 -2.85
CA ARG A 153 4.90 6.37 -3.21
C ARG A 153 3.80 6.38 -4.26
N ASP A 154 3.92 5.56 -5.31
CA ASP A 154 2.92 5.43 -6.36
C ASP A 154 1.58 4.90 -5.83
N PHE A 155 1.61 3.89 -4.96
CA PHE A 155 0.41 3.36 -4.32
C PHE A 155 -0.31 4.42 -3.48
N ARG A 156 0.44 5.16 -2.65
CA ARG A 156 -0.12 6.28 -1.86
C ARG A 156 -0.71 7.37 -2.75
N ALA A 157 -0.03 7.73 -3.84
CA ALA A 157 -0.52 8.74 -4.78
C ALA A 157 -1.81 8.30 -5.48
N ARG A 158 -1.90 7.03 -5.91
CA ARG A 158 -3.12 6.46 -6.50
C ARG A 158 -4.26 6.43 -5.50
N ASN A 159 -4.02 5.97 -4.28
CA ASN A 159 -5.05 5.92 -3.24
C ASN A 159 -5.55 7.32 -2.85
N ALA A 160 -4.64 8.30 -2.76
CA ALA A 160 -5.03 9.69 -2.53
C ALA A 160 -5.92 10.22 -3.66
N LYS A 161 -5.58 9.91 -4.93
CA LYS A 161 -6.40 10.28 -6.09
C LYS A 161 -7.77 9.60 -6.08
N LEU A 162 -7.85 8.32 -5.71
CA LEU A 162 -9.12 7.60 -5.58
C LEU A 162 -9.98 8.18 -4.45
N ALA A 163 -9.39 8.50 -3.30
CA ALA A 163 -10.09 9.15 -2.20
C ALA A 163 -10.67 10.52 -2.61
N GLN A 164 -9.89 11.33 -3.33
CA GLN A 164 -10.36 12.61 -3.86
C GLN A 164 -11.50 12.43 -4.88
N LEU A 165 -11.40 11.45 -5.77
CA LEU A 165 -12.47 11.12 -6.72
C LEU A 165 -13.75 10.69 -6.01
N ASN A 166 -13.65 9.84 -4.99
CA ASN A 166 -14.83 9.40 -4.22
C ASN A 166 -15.55 10.58 -3.58
N ILE A 167 -14.82 11.51 -2.95
CA ILE A 167 -15.40 12.72 -2.35
C ILE A 167 -16.10 13.59 -3.41
N VAL A 168 -15.48 13.76 -4.59
CA VAL A 168 -16.09 14.53 -5.68
C VAL A 168 -17.36 13.85 -6.21
N MET A 169 -17.34 12.53 -6.36
CA MET A 169 -18.52 11.76 -6.80
C MET A 169 -19.65 11.83 -5.78
N GLU A 170 -19.35 11.70 -4.49
CA GLU A 170 -20.34 11.81 -3.41
C GLU A 170 -20.98 13.20 -3.39
N LYS A 171 -20.17 14.28 -3.42
CA LYS A 171 -20.69 15.66 -3.49
C LYS A 171 -21.57 15.88 -4.72
N LYS A 172 -21.20 15.32 -5.87
CA LYS A 172 -21.98 15.42 -7.09
C LYS A 172 -23.31 14.67 -6.95
N ALA A 173 -23.29 13.44 -6.43
CA ALA A 173 -24.50 12.67 -6.19
C ALA A 173 -25.45 13.36 -5.20
N THR A 174 -24.93 13.96 -4.12
CA THR A 174 -25.74 14.76 -3.19
C THR A 174 -26.33 15.99 -3.87
N ALA A 175 -25.56 16.70 -4.71
CA ALA A 175 -26.06 17.87 -5.43
C ALA A 175 -27.17 17.51 -6.44
N GLU A 176 -27.00 16.40 -7.18
CA GLU A 176 -28.01 15.88 -8.10
C GLU A 176 -29.28 15.46 -7.32
N PHE A 177 -29.12 14.71 -6.22
CA PHE A 177 -30.24 14.34 -5.35
C PHE A 177 -30.98 15.55 -4.76
N MET A 178 -30.26 16.55 -4.25
CA MET A 178 -30.86 17.78 -3.72
C MET A 178 -31.62 18.57 -4.79
N SER A 179 -31.21 18.49 -6.06
CA SER A 179 -31.91 19.14 -7.16
C SER A 179 -33.19 18.41 -7.60
N GLU A 180 -33.29 17.10 -7.35
CA GLU A 180 -34.46 16.28 -7.68
C GLU A 180 -35.59 16.38 -6.63
N ILE A 181 -35.30 16.84 -5.41
CA ILE A 181 -36.33 17.07 -4.39
C ILE A 181 -37.16 18.30 -4.77
N GLN A 182 -38.38 18.07 -5.27
CA GLN A 182 -39.40 19.11 -5.43
C GLN A 182 -39.69 19.74 -4.05
N PRO A 183 -39.81 21.08 -3.92
CA PRO A 183 -40.20 21.70 -2.66
C PRO A 183 -41.57 21.14 -2.25
N ALA A 184 -41.67 20.61 -1.02
CA ALA A 184 -42.89 20.05 -0.48
C ALA A 184 -44.00 21.11 -0.43
N ALA A 185 -44.80 21.19 -1.50
CA ALA A 185 -45.90 22.14 -1.67
C ALA A 185 -47.23 21.64 -1.06
N ILE A 186 -47.23 20.47 -0.42
CA ILE A 186 -48.42 19.89 0.21
C ILE A 186 -48.17 19.84 1.70
N ASP A 187 -48.90 20.66 2.45
CA ASP A 187 -49.01 20.54 3.89
C ASP A 187 -49.83 19.27 4.17
N LEU A 188 -49.15 18.16 4.42
CA LEU A 188 -49.82 16.93 4.82
C LEU A 188 -50.47 17.20 6.18
N ASN A 189 -51.80 17.13 6.25
CA ASN A 189 -52.59 17.27 7.48
C ASN A 189 -52.33 16.09 8.44
N ILE A 190 -51.14 16.06 9.01
CA ILE A 190 -50.71 15.13 10.05
C ILE A 190 -50.92 15.86 11.36
N CYS A 191 -51.73 15.31 12.26
CA CYS A 191 -51.89 15.87 13.61
C CYS A 191 -50.52 15.99 14.29
N ILE A 192 -50.13 17.22 14.58
CA ILE A 192 -48.89 17.62 15.27
C ILE A 192 -49.13 17.66 16.79
N ASP A 193 -50.27 17.16 17.25
CA ASP A 193 -50.62 17.16 18.67
C ASP A 193 -49.94 16.00 19.40
N PRO A 194 -49.46 16.22 20.64
CA PRO A 194 -48.87 15.17 21.46
C PRO A 194 -49.89 14.05 21.69
N ARG A 195 -49.43 12.81 21.51
CA ARG A 195 -50.25 11.60 21.58
C ARG A 195 -50.91 11.45 22.96
N SER A 196 -52.23 11.24 22.98
CA SER A 196 -53.00 11.10 24.22
C SER A 196 -52.80 9.73 24.89
N LEU A 197 -53.06 9.65 26.20
CA LEU A 197 -52.89 8.43 27.00
C LEU A 197 -53.68 7.22 26.44
N GLU A 198 -54.86 7.46 25.87
CA GLU A 198 -55.71 6.42 25.28
C GLU A 198 -55.09 5.85 23.99
N GLU A 199 -54.49 6.70 23.17
CA GLU A 199 -53.80 6.31 21.95
C GLU A 199 -52.50 5.53 22.22
N VAL A 200 -51.82 5.78 23.36
CA VAL A 200 -50.65 5.00 23.81
C VAL A 200 -51.08 3.64 24.37
N THR A 201 -52.24 3.57 25.01
CA THR A 201 -52.73 2.37 25.70
C THR A 201 -53.22 1.28 24.74
N ALA A 202 -53.85 1.66 23.63
CA ALA A 202 -54.39 0.70 22.65
C ALA A 202 -53.30 -0.21 22.03
N PRO A 203 -52.14 0.31 21.55
CA PRO A 203 -51.04 -0.51 21.06
C PRO A 203 -50.49 -1.46 22.12
N ILE A 204 -50.25 -0.98 23.36
CA ILE A 204 -49.68 -1.79 24.45
C ILE A 204 -50.52 -3.05 24.71
N LYS A 205 -51.86 -2.93 24.70
CA LYS A 205 -52.77 -4.07 24.87
C LYS A 205 -52.69 -5.08 23.71
N THR A 206 -52.44 -4.62 22.49
CA THR A 206 -52.41 -5.45 21.27
C THR A 206 -51.07 -6.15 21.00
N MET A 207 -49.97 -5.73 21.61
CA MET A 207 -48.62 -6.29 21.35
C MET A 207 -48.49 -7.77 21.77
N LYS A 208 -48.27 -8.69 20.84
CA LYS A 208 -48.20 -10.13 21.17
C LYS A 208 -47.00 -10.56 22.04
N SER A 209 -45.90 -9.80 22.03
CA SER A 209 -44.61 -10.27 22.56
C SER A 209 -44.04 -9.44 23.72
N ALA A 210 -44.78 -8.45 24.21
CA ALA A 210 -44.29 -7.48 25.20
C ALA A 210 -44.84 -7.77 26.61
N MET A 211 -44.36 -8.86 27.22
CA MET A 211 -44.91 -9.37 28.49
C MET A 211 -44.69 -8.39 29.67
N MET A 212 -43.53 -7.72 29.75
CA MET A 212 -43.25 -6.70 30.78
C MET A 212 -44.11 -5.43 30.63
N LEU A 213 -44.20 -4.88 29.42
CA LEU A 213 -44.99 -3.66 29.16
C LEU A 213 -46.50 -3.87 29.35
N LYS A 214 -46.95 -5.14 29.33
CA LYS A 214 -48.34 -5.54 29.60
C LYS A 214 -48.61 -5.88 31.07
N ALA A 215 -47.57 -6.08 31.88
CA ALA A 215 -47.70 -6.53 33.27
C ALA A 215 -48.48 -5.50 34.10
N ASP A 216 -48.22 -4.20 33.89
CA ASP A 216 -49.02 -3.13 34.45
C ASP A 216 -49.19 -2.00 33.43
N VAL A 217 -50.33 -2.02 32.72
CA VAL A 217 -50.68 -1.00 31.73
C VAL A 217 -50.95 0.36 32.39
N ASN A 218 -51.43 0.38 33.63
CA ASN A 218 -51.76 1.61 34.35
C ASN A 218 -50.51 2.37 34.79
N VAL A 219 -49.37 1.68 34.93
CA VAL A 219 -48.06 2.30 35.19
C VAL A 219 -47.29 2.56 33.89
N THR A 220 -47.33 1.60 32.96
CA THR A 220 -46.53 1.66 31.72
C THR A 220 -47.03 2.72 30.75
N ALA A 221 -48.36 2.85 30.58
CA ALA A 221 -48.95 3.82 29.66
C ALA A 221 -48.63 5.29 30.01
N PRO A 222 -48.78 5.77 31.26
CA PRO A 222 -48.42 7.14 31.61
C PRO A 222 -46.91 7.39 31.52
N MET A 223 -46.08 6.41 31.88
CA MET A 223 -44.62 6.52 31.76
C MET A 223 -44.17 6.69 30.31
N LEU A 224 -44.72 5.89 29.39
CA LEU A 224 -44.42 6.00 27.95
C LEU A 224 -44.97 7.29 27.35
N THR A 225 -46.17 7.71 27.76
CA THR A 225 -46.78 8.97 27.30
C THR A 225 -45.89 10.16 27.67
N GLU A 226 -45.34 10.16 28.89
CA GLU A 226 -44.42 11.19 29.35
C GLU A 226 -43.09 11.19 28.58
N ILE A 227 -42.52 10.01 28.29
CA ILE A 227 -41.32 9.90 27.46
C ILE A 227 -41.58 10.44 26.05
N PHE A 228 -42.70 10.07 25.43
CA PHE A 228 -43.05 10.57 24.10
C PHE A 228 -43.28 12.08 24.09
N ARG A 229 -43.90 12.63 25.15
CA ARG A 229 -44.05 14.07 25.33
C ARG A 229 -42.70 14.78 25.43
N GLN A 230 -41.77 14.25 26.21
CA GLN A 230 -40.42 14.83 26.36
C GLN A 230 -39.63 14.79 25.05
N VAL A 231 -39.70 13.69 24.29
CA VAL A 231 -39.07 13.59 22.96
C VAL A 231 -39.70 14.58 21.99
N TRP A 232 -41.02 14.74 22.05
CA TRP A 232 -41.76 15.68 21.21
C TRP A 232 -41.36 17.14 21.47
N GLU A 233 -41.25 17.55 22.73
CA GLU A 233 -40.92 18.92 23.12
C GLU A 233 -39.43 19.25 22.94
N SER A 234 -38.53 18.32 23.29
CA SER A 234 -37.09 18.52 23.21
C SER A 234 -36.52 18.31 21.80
N GLY A 235 -37.23 17.54 20.95
CA GLY A 235 -36.74 17.11 19.65
C GLY A 235 -35.51 16.19 19.74
N GLN A 236 -35.16 15.68 20.92
CA GLN A 236 -33.99 14.85 21.16
C GLN A 236 -34.41 13.47 21.69
N LEU A 237 -33.84 12.42 21.09
CA LEU A 237 -34.02 11.04 21.55
C LEU A 237 -33.11 10.75 22.75
N PRO A 238 -33.57 9.97 23.75
CA PRO A 238 -32.73 9.55 24.87
C PRO A 238 -31.49 8.79 24.40
N ASP A 239 -30.33 9.07 24.98
CA ASP A 239 -29.06 8.45 24.56
C ASP A 239 -29.07 6.91 24.67
N ALA A 240 -29.83 6.37 25.63
CA ALA A 240 -30.02 4.93 25.78
C ALA A 240 -30.70 4.28 24.55
N TRP A 241 -31.47 5.04 23.77
CA TRP A 241 -32.15 4.55 22.56
C TRP A 241 -31.28 4.71 21.31
N LYS A 242 -30.20 5.51 21.38
CA LYS A 242 -29.21 5.64 20.31
C LYS A 242 -28.28 4.43 20.23
N THR A 243 -28.28 3.57 21.24
CA THR A 243 -27.45 2.36 21.31
C THR A 243 -28.31 1.13 21.08
N GLY A 244 -28.24 0.52 19.89
CA GLY A 244 -28.90 -0.75 19.58
C GLY A 244 -27.90 -1.91 19.54
N LEU A 245 -28.31 -3.10 19.98
CA LEU A 245 -27.51 -4.31 19.77
C LEU A 245 -28.00 -5.03 18.51
N ILE A 246 -27.09 -5.25 17.55
CA ILE A 246 -27.40 -6.03 16.34
C ILE A 246 -27.07 -7.49 16.63
N PHE A 247 -28.10 -8.31 16.78
CA PHE A 247 -27.96 -9.77 16.80
C PHE A 247 -28.27 -10.34 15.42
N LYS A 248 -27.30 -11.04 14.82
CA LYS A 248 -27.54 -11.83 13.62
C LYS A 248 -28.25 -13.12 14.02
N LEU A 249 -29.49 -13.27 13.58
CA LEU A 249 -30.27 -14.49 13.76
C LEU A 249 -30.09 -15.39 12.54
N SER A 250 -29.67 -16.63 12.75
CA SER A 250 -29.58 -17.61 11.66
C SER A 250 -30.97 -18.01 11.15
N LYS A 251 -31.09 -18.29 9.85
CA LYS A 251 -32.30 -18.90 9.29
C LYS A 251 -32.38 -20.36 9.77
N LYS A 252 -33.60 -20.87 9.97
CA LYS A 252 -33.82 -22.27 10.35
C LYS A 252 -33.46 -23.15 9.15
N GLY A 253 -32.31 -23.82 9.19
CA GLY A 253 -31.72 -24.57 8.09
C GLY A 253 -30.30 -25.04 8.44
N ASP A 254 -29.55 -25.48 7.44
CA ASP A 254 -28.23 -26.10 7.59
C ASP A 254 -27.23 -25.17 8.32
N LEU A 255 -26.67 -25.67 9.43
CA LEU A 255 -25.82 -24.91 10.36
C LEU A 255 -24.38 -24.69 9.82
N GLY A 256 -24.03 -25.34 8.70
CA GLY A 256 -22.71 -25.27 8.08
C GLY A 256 -22.49 -24.08 7.13
N ASP A 257 -23.53 -23.34 6.76
CA ASP A 257 -23.42 -22.17 5.88
C ASP A 257 -23.38 -20.86 6.70
N CYS A 258 -22.18 -20.32 6.86
CA CYS A 258 -21.92 -19.09 7.63
C CYS A 258 -22.51 -17.81 7.00
N ASN A 259 -23.15 -17.88 5.82
CA ASN A 259 -23.80 -16.73 5.18
C ASN A 259 -25.34 -16.77 5.26
N ASN A 260 -25.93 -17.78 5.90
CA ASN A 260 -27.38 -17.99 5.94
C ASN A 260 -28.09 -17.27 7.11
N TRP A 261 -28.04 -15.94 7.10
CA TRP A 261 -28.66 -15.09 8.13
C TRP A 261 -30.07 -14.61 7.73
N ARG A 262 -30.94 -14.34 8.70
CA ARG A 262 -32.15 -13.51 8.50
C ARG A 262 -31.75 -12.05 8.41
N ASP A 263 -32.54 -11.27 7.67
CA ASP A 263 -32.38 -9.83 7.59
C ASP A 263 -32.38 -9.24 9.02
N ASN A 264 -31.55 -8.21 9.22
CA ASN A 264 -31.23 -7.65 10.53
C ASN A 264 -32.50 -7.23 11.27
N GLN A 265 -32.71 -7.77 12.47
CA GLN A 265 -33.81 -7.38 13.34
C GLN A 265 -33.26 -6.49 14.45
N TRP A 266 -33.78 -5.27 14.55
CA TRP A 266 -33.36 -4.28 15.51
C TRP A 266 -34.15 -4.44 16.80
N PHE A 267 -33.44 -4.50 17.93
CA PHE A 267 -34.05 -4.40 19.25
C PHE A 267 -33.51 -3.16 19.95
N SER A 268 -34.39 -2.20 20.22
CA SER A 268 -34.15 -1.07 21.12
C SER A 268 -35.26 -1.02 22.16
N GLY A 269 -34.90 -0.87 23.44
CA GLY A 269 -35.87 -0.88 24.55
C GLY A 269 -35.25 -0.38 25.87
N PRO A 270 -36.07 0.12 26.81
CA PRO A 270 -35.61 0.84 28.00
C PRO A 270 -34.93 -0.01 29.09
N GLU A 271 -34.94 -1.35 29.03
CA GLU A 271 -34.34 -2.22 30.07
C GLU A 271 -33.61 -3.44 29.50
N PHE A 272 -32.48 -3.23 28.81
CA PHE A 272 -31.59 -4.32 28.37
C PHE A 272 -30.19 -4.21 29.00
N ARG A 273 -30.11 -4.09 30.34
CA ARG A 273 -28.83 -4.11 31.07
C ARG A 273 -28.45 -5.49 31.63
N GLU A 274 -29.30 -6.50 31.54
CA GLU A 274 -29.13 -7.76 32.29
C GLU A 274 -29.06 -9.02 31.40
N TYR A 275 -28.07 -9.08 30.50
CA TYR A 275 -27.67 -10.34 29.84
C TYR A 275 -26.14 -10.40 29.62
N ARG A 276 -25.35 -10.19 30.68
CA ARG A 276 -23.87 -10.31 30.63
C ARG A 276 -23.30 -11.54 31.36
N GLU A 277 -24.08 -12.58 31.65
CA GLU A 277 -23.58 -13.73 32.43
C GLU A 277 -23.55 -15.10 31.74
N TYR A 278 -23.80 -15.20 30.44
CA TYR A 278 -23.52 -16.45 29.72
C TYR A 278 -22.54 -16.19 28.57
N GLY A 279 -21.30 -16.62 28.80
CA GLY A 279 -20.12 -16.38 27.97
C GLY A 279 -20.20 -16.96 26.56
N LEU A 280 -20.86 -16.22 25.67
CA LEU A 280 -20.69 -16.31 24.22
C LEU A 280 -20.37 -14.89 23.72
N GLN A 281 -19.12 -14.67 23.30
CA GLN A 281 -18.72 -13.43 22.64
C GLN A 281 -19.08 -13.50 21.16
N PRO A 282 -20.00 -12.67 20.64
CA PRO A 282 -19.91 -12.17 19.28
C PRO A 282 -19.20 -10.81 19.33
N ASN A 283 -18.07 -10.72 18.61
CA ASN A 283 -17.26 -9.52 18.47
C ASN A 283 -18.13 -8.33 17.99
N PRO A 284 -18.43 -7.33 18.82
CA PRO A 284 -19.23 -6.20 18.40
C PRO A 284 -18.33 -5.23 17.63
N LEU A 285 -18.55 -5.08 16.33
CA LEU A 285 -18.04 -3.93 15.60
C LEU A 285 -18.74 -2.69 16.17
N PRO A 286 -18.01 -1.69 16.70
CA PRO A 286 -18.61 -0.42 17.07
C PRO A 286 -18.91 0.32 15.76
N LEU A 287 -20.12 0.15 15.21
CA LEU A 287 -20.59 1.07 14.19
C LEU A 287 -21.05 2.34 14.89
N ASN A 288 -20.39 3.45 14.55
CA ASN A 288 -20.87 4.78 14.91
C ASN A 288 -22.23 5.00 14.22
N LEU A 289 -23.30 4.96 15.00
CA LEU A 289 -24.67 5.09 14.51
C LEU A 289 -24.98 6.53 14.03
N ASP A 290 -24.13 7.51 14.36
CA ASP A 290 -24.30 8.91 13.93
C ASP A 290 -24.25 8.99 12.39
N ALA A 291 -23.39 8.20 11.73
CA ALA A 291 -23.26 8.23 10.27
C ALA A 291 -24.46 7.62 9.51
N VAL A 292 -25.20 6.69 10.13
CA VAL A 292 -26.39 6.09 9.51
C VAL A 292 -27.62 6.96 9.80
N MET A 293 -27.68 7.57 10.99
CA MET A 293 -28.78 8.44 11.41
C MET A 293 -28.68 9.87 10.86
N ASP A 294 -27.50 10.36 10.47
CA ASP A 294 -27.33 11.68 9.84
C ASP A 294 -27.95 11.76 8.43
N SER A 295 -28.11 10.62 7.74
CA SER A 295 -28.93 10.54 6.52
C SER A 295 -30.44 10.62 6.78
N ALA A 296 -30.84 10.41 8.04
CA ALA A 296 -32.18 10.70 8.55
C ALA A 296 -32.15 12.02 9.33
N THR A 297 -31.73 13.09 8.64
CA THR A 297 -31.96 14.45 9.15
C THR A 297 -33.44 14.54 9.49
N VAL A 298 -33.74 14.77 10.77
CA VAL A 298 -35.08 15.07 11.29
C VAL A 298 -35.54 16.32 10.56
N THR A 299 -36.14 16.11 9.40
CA THR A 299 -36.91 17.13 8.72
C THR A 299 -38.12 17.29 9.62
N LYS A 300 -38.23 18.47 10.22
CA LYS A 300 -39.35 18.92 11.04
C LYS A 300 -40.58 19.09 10.13
N ARG A 301 -41.04 17.99 9.52
CA ARG A 301 -42.20 17.81 8.65
C ARG A 301 -42.36 16.31 8.47
N SER A 302 -43.59 15.84 8.57
CA SER A 302 -44.03 14.44 8.49
C SER A 302 -43.68 13.55 9.69
N GLY A 303 -44.63 13.50 10.63
CA GLY A 303 -44.78 12.36 11.53
C GLY A 303 -45.11 11.10 10.72
N ALA A 304 -44.08 10.37 10.33
CA ALA A 304 -44.19 9.01 9.83
C ALA A 304 -43.45 8.12 10.81
N PHE A 305 -44.20 7.34 11.61
CA PHE A 305 -43.66 6.16 12.24
C PHE A 305 -42.97 5.32 11.17
N ILE A 306 -41.71 4.97 11.42
CA ILE A 306 -40.87 4.13 10.57
C ILE A 306 -41.63 2.82 10.33
N LYS A 307 -42.31 2.72 9.19
CA LYS A 307 -42.67 1.44 8.61
C LYS A 307 -41.35 0.88 8.12
N TYR A 308 -40.83 -0.17 8.75
CA TYR A 308 -39.69 -0.92 8.22
C TYR A 308 -40.12 -1.57 6.90
N THR A 309 -40.08 -0.80 5.81
CA THR A 309 -39.97 -1.36 4.47
C THR A 309 -38.55 -1.87 4.35
N SER A 310 -38.38 -3.18 4.16
CA SER A 310 -37.08 -3.76 3.92
C SER A 310 -36.50 -3.14 2.65
N TRP A 311 -35.45 -2.34 2.80
CA TRP A 311 -34.66 -1.91 1.66
C TRP A 311 -33.67 -3.01 1.36
N SER A 312 -34.00 -3.81 0.36
CA SER A 312 -33.07 -4.74 -0.28
C SER A 312 -32.13 -3.94 -1.17
N GLN A 313 -30.95 -3.59 -0.65
CA GLN A 313 -29.76 -3.49 -1.49
C GLN A 313 -28.94 -4.74 -1.25
N LYS A 314 -28.94 -5.63 -2.25
CA LYS A 314 -27.94 -6.71 -2.33
C LYS A 314 -26.55 -6.06 -2.29
N PRO A 315 -25.66 -6.42 -1.37
CA PRO A 315 -24.26 -6.09 -1.54
C PRO A 315 -23.75 -6.82 -2.79
N ASP A 316 -23.12 -6.07 -3.69
CA ASP A 316 -22.39 -6.63 -4.81
C ASP A 316 -21.41 -7.70 -4.33
N LYS A 317 -21.33 -8.77 -5.12
CA LYS A 317 -20.49 -9.94 -4.88
C LYS A 317 -19.05 -9.50 -4.58
N LEU A 318 -18.66 -9.59 -3.31
CA LEU A 318 -17.26 -9.72 -2.93
C LEU A 318 -16.88 -11.18 -3.14
N SER A 319 -16.18 -11.43 -4.25
CA SER A 319 -15.59 -12.71 -4.60
C SER A 319 -14.50 -13.10 -3.59
N CYS A 320 -14.63 -14.30 -3.02
CA CYS A 320 -13.53 -15.20 -2.71
C CYS A 320 -13.68 -16.41 -3.61
#